data_AF-X0ZJC1-F1
#
_entry.id   AF-X0ZJC1-F1
#
_cell.length_a   1.000
_cell.length_b   1.000
_cell.length_c   1.000
_cell.angle_alpha   90.00
_cell.angle_beta   90.00
_cell.angle_gamma   90.00
#
_symmetry.space_group_name_H-M   'P 1'
#
loop_
_entity.id
_entity.type
_entity.pdbx_description
1 polymer ?
#
loop_
_entity_poly.entity_id
_entity_poly.type
_entity_poly.pdbx_seq_one_letter_code
_entity_poly.pdbx_strand_id
1 'polypeptide(L)' 'TLKEGNRLPLRIEGSPDGGWVLLDYFDFVVHIFNIKSREYYKLERLWRDAAIIKWDS' A
#
# COMPACT_ATOMS: atom_id res chain seq x y z
N THR A 1 11.88 9.17 6.53
CA THR A 1 11.43 8.20 5.50
C THR A 1 11.63 6.77 5.99
N LEU A 2 10.95 5.74 5.44
CA LEU A 2 11.15 4.33 5.88
C LEU A 2 12.61 3.88 5.83
N LYS A 3 13.39 4.45 4.91
CA LYS A 3 14.84 4.25 4.80
C LYS A 3 15.63 4.82 5.99
N GLU A 4 15.26 5.98 6.51
CA GLU A 4 15.92 6.59 7.67
C GLU A 4 15.61 5.87 8.99
N GLY A 5 14.45 5.21 9.08
CA GLY A 5 14.06 4.41 10.24
C GLY A 5 14.53 2.95 10.21
N ASN A 6 15.25 2.53 9.15
CA ASN A 6 15.65 1.15 8.88
C ASN A 6 14.50 0.12 9.06
N ARG A 7 13.26 0.52 8.76
CA ARG A 7 12.08 -0.36 8.88
C ARG A 7 11.86 -1.11 7.59
N LEU A 8 12.12 -2.41 7.62
CA LEU A 8 11.78 -3.35 6.56
C LEU A 8 10.35 -3.88 6.77
N PRO A 9 9.63 -4.20 5.68
CA PRO A 9 8.33 -4.84 5.80
C PRO A 9 8.50 -6.22 6.46
N LEU A 10 7.57 -6.57 7.34
CA LEU A 10 7.51 -7.90 7.96
C LEU A 10 7.17 -8.97 6.94
N ARG A 11 6.35 -8.62 5.96
CA ARG A 11 5.95 -9.51 4.88
C ARG A 11 5.74 -8.73 3.59
N ILE A 12 6.10 -9.37 2.49
CA ILE A 12 5.88 -8.87 1.14
C ILE A 12 5.05 -9.93 0.41
N GLU A 13 3.96 -9.51 -0.21
CA GLU A 13 3.08 -10.38 -1.01
C GLU A 13 2.89 -9.79 -2.41
N GLY A 14 2.55 -10.64 -3.37
CA GLY A 14 2.38 -10.25 -4.76
C GLY A 14 3.69 -10.09 -5.52
N SER A 15 3.60 -9.58 -6.75
CA SER A 15 4.77 -9.34 -7.59
C SER A 15 4.54 -8.15 -8.54
N PRO A 16 5.62 -7.44 -8.92
CA PRO A 16 5.53 -6.38 -9.92
C PRO A 16 4.92 -6.85 -11.25
N ASP A 17 5.27 -8.06 -11.70
CA ASP A 17 4.73 -8.67 -12.92
C ASP A 17 3.23 -8.98 -12.81
N GLY A 18 2.77 -9.35 -11.61
CA GLY A 18 1.35 -9.50 -11.29
C GLY A 18 0.59 -8.17 -11.19
N GLY A 19 1.30 -7.04 -11.27
CA GLY A 19 0.72 -5.70 -11.25
C GLY A 19 0.29 -5.22 -9.87
N TRP A 20 0.68 -5.92 -8.81
CA TRP A 20 0.40 -5.53 -7.43
C TRP A 20 1.46 -6.07 -6.46
N VAL A 21 1.79 -5.26 -5.46
CA VAL A 21 2.64 -5.64 -4.33
C VAL A 21 1.99 -5.12 -3.05
N LEU A 22 1.99 -5.94 -2.00
CA LEU A 22 1.57 -5.57 -0.66
C LEU A 22 2.77 -5.64 0.28
N LEU A 23 2.98 -4.57 1.05
CA LEU A 23 3.99 -4.48 2.09
C LEU A 23 3.30 -4.39 3.45
N ASP A 24 3.51 -5.39 4.30
CA ASP A 24 2.94 -5.48 5.63
C ASP A 24 3.97 -5.00 6.67
N TYR A 25 3.63 -3.95 7.41
CA TYR A 25 4.46 -3.39 8.48
C TYR A 25 3.84 -3.59 9.87
N PHE A 26 2.85 -4.48 10.01
CA PHE A 26 2.02 -4.70 11.21
C PHE A 26 1.14 -3.49 11.58
N ASP A 27 1.74 -2.33 11.85
CA ASP A 27 1.01 -1.11 12.22
C ASP A 27 0.24 -0.51 11.03
N PHE A 28 0.74 -0.71 9.81
CA PHE A 28 0.11 -0.26 8.57
C PHE A 28 0.47 -1.18 7.41
N VAL A 29 -0.29 -1.08 6.32
CA VAL A 29 -0.08 -1.84 5.10
C VAL A 29 0.01 -0.89 3.91
N VAL A 30 0.97 -1.11 3.02
CA VAL A 30 1.13 -0.35 1.78
C VAL A 30 0.73 -1.23 0.60
N HIS A 31 -0.22 -0.74 -0.20
CA HIS A 31 -0.59 -1.38 -1.47
C HIS A 31 0.01 -0.59 -2.63
N ILE A 32 0.82 -1.25 -3.45
CA ILE A 32 1.40 -0.69 -4.67
C ILE A 32 0.73 -1.40 -5.84
N PHE A 33 0.02 -0.64 -6.67
CA PHE A 33 -0.70 -1.16 -7.82
C PHE A 33 -0.22 -0.50 -9.10
N ASN A 34 -0.21 -1.27 -10.20
CA ASN A 34 -0.29 -0.66 -11.52
C ASN A 34 -1.71 -0.09 -11.75
N ILE A 35 -1.88 0.68 -12.82
CA ILE A 35 -3.14 1.39 -13.11
C ILE A 35 -4.32 0.40 -13.21
N LYS A 36 -4.15 -0.70 -13.97
CA LYS A 36 -5.22 -1.70 -14.18
C LYS A 36 -5.65 -2.38 -12.89
N SER A 37 -4.70 -2.78 -12.06
CA SER A 37 -4.98 -3.41 -10.77
C SER A 37 -5.70 -2.45 -9.83
N ARG A 38 -5.30 -1.17 -9.78
CA ARG A 38 -5.97 -0.16 -8.96
C ARG A 38 -7.41 0.05 -9.39
N GLU A 39 -7.65 0.15 -10.70
CA GLU A 39 -9.00 0.26 -11.27
C GLU A 39 -9.85 -0.98 -11.07
N TYR A 40 -9.24 -2.17 -11.03
CA TYR A 40 -9.95 -3.41 -10.77
C TYR A 40 -10.36 -3.54 -9.29
N TYR A 41 -9.42 -3.38 -8.37
CA TYR A 41 -9.66 -3.59 -6.94
C TYR A 41 -10.41 -2.44 -6.27
N LYS A 42 -10.23 -1.19 -6.73
CA LYS A 42 -10.91 0.03 -6.22
C LYS A 42 -10.99 0.07 -4.70
N LEU A 43 -9.86 -0.13 -4.01
CA LEU A 43 -9.82 -0.20 -2.55
C LEU A 43 -10.35 1.07 -1.88
N GLU A 44 -10.31 2.21 -2.58
CA GLU A 44 -10.90 3.47 -2.13
C GLU A 44 -12.40 3.33 -1.82
N ARG A 45 -13.11 2.45 -2.52
CA ARG A 45 -14.52 2.16 -2.23
C ARG A 45 -14.68 1.43 -0.89
N LEU A 46 -13.78 0.50 -0.60
CA LEU A 46 -13.80 -0.27 0.66
C LEU A 46 -13.49 0.64 1.86
N TRP A 47 -12.52 1.55 1.70
CA TRP A 47 -12.04 2.43 2.76
C TRP A 47 -12.68 3.83 2.74
N ARG A 48 -13.80 4.00 2.03
CA ARG A 48 -14.40 5.32 1.78
C ARG A 48 -14.76 6.09 3.06
N ASP A 49 -15.04 5.38 4.14
CA ASP A 49 -15.48 5.93 5.42
C ASP A 49 -14.30 6.17 6.39
N ALA A 50 -13.07 5.83 5.97
CA ALA A 50 -11.86 6.06 6.76
C ALA A 50 -11.36 7.50 6.63
N ALA A 51 -10.77 8.03 7.70
CA ALA A 51 -10.14 9.35 7.68
C ALA A 51 -8.92 9.36 6.74
N ILE A 52 -8.88 10.34 5.83
CA ILE A 52 -7.72 10.57 4.95
C ILE A 52 -6.74 11.47 5.68
N ILE A 53 -5.56 10.93 6.00
CA ILE A 53 -4.47 11.70 6.59
C ILE A 53 -3.68 12.38 5.46
N LYS A 54 -3.72 13.71 5.41
CA LYS A 54 -2.91 14.49 4.47
C LYS A 54 -1.45 14.43 4.91
N TRP A 55 -0.58 13.97 4.02
CA TRP A 55 0.87 14.00 4.24
C TRP A 55 1.41 15.33 3.73
N ASP A 56 1.90 16.17 4.64
CA ASP A 56 2.67 17.36 4.28
C ASP A 56 4.16 16.96 4.33
N SER A 57 4.81 17.02 3.16
CA SER A 57 6.20 16.58 2.93
C SER A 57 7.22 17.59 3.38
#